data_AF-A0A015YFZ9-F1
#
_entry.id   AF-A0A015YFZ9-F1
#
_cell.length_a   1.000
_cell.length_b   1.000
_cell.length_c   1.000
_cell.angle_alpha   90.00
_cell.angle_beta   90.00
_cell.angle_gamma   90.00
#
_symmetry.space_group_name_H-M   'P 1'
#
loop_
_entity.id
_entity.type
_entity.pdbx_description
1 polymer ?
#
loop_
_entity_poly.entity_id
_entity_poly.type
_entity_poly.pdbx_seq_one_letter_code
_entity_poly.pdbx_strand_id
1 'polypeptide(L)'
;MLDDKWTYEEYTNMYLNDVLAKVNPQELIQTIQRLSEDKDVALCCYEKPGDFCHRHILAKWLTEKTGIEITEFGVVERKEPKYEQASLFEI
;
A
#
# COMPACT_ATOMS: atom_id res chain seq x y z
N MET A 1 12.38 -5.93 -12.33
CA MET A 1 12.71 -4.57 -12.78
C MET A 1 11.64 -4.19 -13.77
N LEU A 2 10.90 -3.11 -13.54
CA LEU A 2 9.95 -2.60 -14.54
C LEU A 2 10.82 -2.05 -15.68
N ASP A 3 10.80 -2.73 -16.83
CA ASP A 3 11.47 -2.26 -18.04
C ASP A 3 11.00 -0.82 -18.35
N ASP A 4 11.93 0.03 -18.80
CA ASP A 4 11.96 1.47 -19.12
C ASP A 4 10.74 2.11 -19.86
N LYS A 5 9.52 1.65 -19.61
CA LYS A 5 8.41 1.86 -20.53
C LYS A 5 7.18 2.48 -19.89
N TRP A 6 7.06 2.42 -18.55
CA TRP A 6 5.87 2.86 -17.83
C TRP A 6 6.25 3.59 -16.55
N THR A 7 5.69 4.77 -16.33
CA THR A 7 5.76 5.48 -15.06
C THR A 7 4.91 4.77 -14.00
N TYR A 8 5.19 5.04 -12.72
CA TYR A 8 4.39 4.51 -11.60
C TYR A 8 2.91 4.89 -11.71
N GLU A 9 2.62 6.10 -12.19
CA GLU A 9 1.26 6.59 -12.37
C GLU A 9 0.54 5.85 -13.51
N GLU A 10 1.20 5.69 -14.66
CA GLU A 10 0.63 4.93 -15.80
C GLU A 10 0.36 3.48 -15.41
N TYR A 11 1.30 2.85 -14.71
CA TYR A 11 1.10 1.51 -14.18
C TYR A 11 -0.10 1.46 -13.22
N THR A 12 -0.19 2.42 -12.28
CA THR A 12 -1.28 2.46 -11.29
C THR A 12 -2.63 2.61 -11.98
N ASN A 13 -2.74 3.49 -12.97
CA ASN A 13 -3.96 3.71 -13.73
C ASN A 13 -4.40 2.46 -14.51
N MET A 14 -3.48 1.79 -15.20
CA MET A 14 -3.78 0.54 -15.89
C MET A 14 -4.17 -0.57 -14.91
N TYR A 15 -3.46 -0.71 -13.78
CA TYR A 15 -3.82 -1.72 -12.78
C TYR A 15 -5.22 -1.50 -12.21
N LEU A 16 -5.59 -0.25 -11.91
CA LEU A 16 -6.93 0.11 -11.43
C LEU A 16 -8.02 -0.15 -12.50
N ASN A 17 -7.78 0.25 -13.74
CA ASN A 17 -8.80 0.24 -14.80
C ASN A 17 -8.90 -1.09 -15.56
N ASP A 18 -7.83 -1.88 -15.64
CA ASP A 18 -7.81 -3.11 -16.44
C ASP A 18 -7.86 -4.37 -15.58
N VAL A 19 -7.22 -4.34 -14.41
CA VAL A 19 -7.14 -5.49 -13.49
C VAL A 19 -8.23 -5.37 -12.43
N LEU A 20 -8.20 -4.32 -11.62
CA LEU A 20 -9.13 -4.16 -10.49
C LEU A 20 -10.56 -3.82 -10.92
N ALA A 21 -10.77 -3.25 -12.12
CA ALA A 21 -12.10 -3.04 -12.67
C ALA A 21 -12.90 -4.33 -12.89
N LYS A 22 -12.23 -5.48 -13.00
CA LYS A 22 -12.87 -6.80 -13.14
C LYS A 22 -13.17 -7.46 -11.79
N VAL A 23 -12.76 -6.85 -10.69
CA VAL A 23 -12.83 -7.41 -9.34
C VAL A 23 -13.89 -6.68 -8.53
N ASN A 24 -14.84 -7.42 -7.97
CA ASN A 24 -15.77 -6.87 -7.00
C ASN A 24 -15.10 -6.85 -5.59
N PRO A 25 -14.87 -5.67 -5.00
CA PRO A 25 -14.18 -5.55 -3.72
C PRO A 25 -14.90 -6.27 -2.57
N GLN A 26 -16.24 -6.30 -2.59
CA GLN A 26 -17.03 -6.95 -1.54
C GLN A 26 -16.91 -8.48 -1.62
N GLU A 27 -16.97 -9.04 -2.83
CA GLU A 27 -16.77 -10.48 -3.05
C GLU A 27 -15.35 -10.93 -2.70
N LEU A 28 -14.35 -10.08 -2.98
CA LEU A 28 -12.97 -10.34 -2.61
C LEU A 28 -12.82 -10.44 -1.09
N ILE A 29 -13.34 -9.48 -0.33
CA ILE A 29 -13.30 -9.51 1.14
C ILE A 29 -14.04 -10.73 1.70
N GLN A 30 -15.25 -11.01 1.21
CA GLN A 30 -16.00 -12.20 1.65
C GLN A 30 -15.24 -13.50 1.37
N THR A 31 -14.54 -13.56 0.24
CA THR A 31 -13.72 -14.73 -0.11
C THR A 31 -12.52 -14.85 0.81
N ILE A 32 -11.83 -13.74 1.12
CA ILE A 32 -10.73 -13.71 2.08
C ILE A 32 -11.21 -14.16 3.45
N GLN A 33 -12.30 -13.59 3.97
CA GLN A 33 -12.89 -13.95 5.26
C GLN A 33 -13.20 -15.45 5.36
N ARG A 34 -13.88 -15.97 4.34
CA ARG A 34 -14.20 -17.41 4.24
C ARG A 34 -12.97 -18.30 4.21
N LEU A 35 -11.93 -17.93 3.46
CA LEU A 35 -10.70 -18.71 3.38
C LEU A 35 -9.86 -18.61 4.65
N SER A 36 -9.92 -17.47 5.34
CA SER A 36 -9.20 -17.23 6.59
C SER A 36 -9.87 -17.82 7.82
N GLU A 37 -11.14 -18.26 7.72
CA GLU A 37 -11.98 -18.61 8.87
C GLU A 37 -12.05 -17.48 9.90
N ASP A 38 -12.31 -16.25 9.42
CA ASP A 38 -12.39 -15.02 10.23
C ASP A 38 -11.09 -14.65 10.98
N LYS A 39 -9.94 -15.16 10.54
CA LYS A 39 -8.62 -14.80 11.08
C LYS A 39 -8.04 -13.59 10.35
N ASP A 40 -7.09 -12.92 11.00
CA ASP A 40 -6.34 -11.83 10.39
C ASP A 40 -5.53 -12.32 9.18
N VAL A 41 -5.55 -11.53 8.09
CA VAL A 41 -4.88 -11.84 6.83
C VAL A 41 -3.88 -10.75 6.49
N ALA A 42 -2.68 -11.16 6.05
CA ALA A 42 -1.66 -10.27 5.53
C ALA A 42 -1.52 -10.39 4.01
N LEU A 43 -1.33 -9.26 3.34
CA LEU A 43 -0.98 -9.22 1.91
C LEU A 43 0.53 -9.39 1.75
N CYS A 44 0.95 -10.47 1.09
CA CYS A 44 2.37 -10.76 0.85
C CYS A 44 2.83 -10.26 -0.53
N CYS A 45 4.03 -9.67 -0.59
CA CYS A 45 4.68 -9.17 -1.81
C CYS A 45 6.19 -9.44 -1.72
N TYR A 46 6.90 -9.60 -2.84
CA TYR A 46 8.34 -9.92 -2.85
C TYR A 46 9.22 -8.66 -2.69
N GLU A 47 8.66 -7.50 -2.98
CA GLU A 47 9.30 -6.20 -2.97
C GLU A 47 9.53 -5.69 -1.55
N LYS A 48 10.61 -4.93 -1.34
CA LYS A 48 10.99 -4.45 0.00
C LYS A 48 9.94 -3.50 0.58
N PRO A 49 9.88 -3.36 1.92
CA PRO A 49 9.09 -2.30 2.57
C PRO A 49 9.49 -0.92 2.03
N GLY A 50 8.50 -0.08 1.70
CA GLY A 50 8.70 1.27 1.16
C GLY A 50 8.97 1.38 -0.35
N ASP A 51 9.29 0.29 -1.04
CA ASP A 51 9.36 0.30 -2.51
C ASP A 51 7.94 0.26 -3.10
N PHE A 52 7.75 0.88 -4.27
CA PHE A 52 6.50 0.76 -5.03
C PHE A 52 6.20 -0.72 -5.30
N CYS A 53 5.12 -1.22 -4.70
CA CYS A 53 4.56 -2.54 -4.98
C CYS A 53 3.05 -2.45 -5.23
N HIS A 54 2.53 -3.38 -6.03
CA HIS A 54 1.11 -3.61 -6.27
C HIS A 54 0.26 -3.69 -4.99
N ARG A 55 0.87 -4.12 -3.86
CA ARG A 55 0.22 -4.22 -2.55
C ARG A 55 -0.27 -2.86 -2.05
N HIS A 56 0.46 -1.77 -2.29
CA HIS A 56 0.06 -0.43 -1.85
C HIS A 56 -1.14 0.06 -2.64
N ILE A 57 -1.16 -0.21 -3.94
CA ILE A 57 -2.29 0.13 -4.82
C ILE A 57 -3.52 -0.66 -4.39
N LEU A 58 -3.38 -1.98 -4.21
CA LEU A 58 -4.48 -2.85 -3.79
C LEU A 58 -5.01 -2.47 -2.41
N ALA A 59 -4.12 -2.21 -1.44
CA ALA A 59 -4.50 -1.81 -0.08
C ALA A 59 -5.32 -0.50 -0.11
N LYS A 60 -4.82 0.53 -0.79
CA LYS A 60 -5.53 1.81 -0.93
C LYS A 60 -6.89 1.63 -1.62
N TRP A 61 -6.92 0.89 -2.73
CA TRP A 61 -8.17 0.63 -3.46
C TRP A 61 -9.19 -0.12 -2.61
N LEU A 62 -8.77 -1.14 -1.86
CA LEU A 62 -9.64 -1.88 -0.94
C LEU A 62 -10.19 -0.96 0.16
N THR A 63 -9.34 -0.13 0.77
CA THR A 63 -9.77 0.83 1.80
C THR A 63 -10.78 1.82 1.23
N GLU A 64 -10.56 2.38 0.04
CA GLU A 64 -11.49 3.32 -0.59
C GLU A 64 -12.84 2.68 -0.96
N LYS A 65 -12.85 1.39 -1.30
CA LYS A 65 -14.08 0.69 -1.73
C LYS A 65 -14.86 0.02 -0.60
N THR A 66 -14.18 -0.38 0.47
CA THR A 66 -14.78 -1.16 1.56
C THR A 66 -14.78 -0.42 2.89
N GLY A 67 -13.95 0.61 3.06
CA GLY A 67 -13.74 1.32 4.32
C GLY A 67 -12.82 0.58 5.30
N ILE A 68 -12.26 -0.58 4.93
CA ILE A 68 -11.37 -1.35 5.78
C ILE A 68 -9.96 -0.76 5.71
N GLU A 69 -9.40 -0.34 6.84
CA GLU A 69 -8.03 0.15 6.91
C GLU A 69 -7.02 -1.00 6.83
N ILE A 70 -6.10 -0.91 5.85
CA ILE A 70 -5.04 -1.90 5.64
C ILE A 70 -3.70 -1.21 5.89
N THR A 71 -2.98 -1.64 6.92
CA THR A 71 -1.70 -1.06 7.36
C THR A 71 -0.53 -2.01 7.07
N GLU A 72 0.68 -1.46 6.88
CA GLU A 72 1.88 -2.30 6.73
C GLU A 72 2.31 -2.90 8.08
N PHE A 73 2.50 -4.22 8.11
CA PHE A 73 2.92 -4.91 9.31
C PHE A 73 4.40 -4.66 9.62
N GLY A 74 4.69 -4.26 10.86
CA GLY A 74 6.07 -4.14 11.37
C GLY A 74 6.82 -2.86 10.92
N VAL A 75 6.16 -1.93 10.24
CA VAL A 75 6.74 -0.61 9.95
C VAL A 75 6.45 0.32 11.11
N VAL A 76 7.50 0.65 11.88
CA VAL A 76 7.44 1.71 12.88
C VAL A 76 7.63 3.03 12.14
N GLU A 77 6.64 3.93 12.17
CA GLU A 77 6.81 5.27 11.61
C GLU A 77 8.03 5.93 12.24
N ARG A 78 9.08 6.15 11.45
CA ARG A 78 10.21 6.96 11.88
C ARG A 78 9.73 8.40 11.90
N LYS A 79 9.29 8.89 13.06
CA LYS A 79 9.14 10.32 13.28
C LYS A 79 10.50 10.95 13.03
N GLU A 80 10.62 11.73 11.96
CA GLU A 80 11.84 12.48 11.70
C GLU A 80 12.13 13.35 12.92
N PRO A 81 13.34 13.31 13.48
CA PRO A 81 13.68 14.21 14.57
C PRO A 81 13.60 15.64 14.02
N LYS A 82 12.76 16.47 14.63
CA LYS A 82 12.77 17.92 14.39
C LYS A 82 14.12 18.44 14.88
N TYR A 83 15.03 18.72 13.95
CA TYR A 83 16.27 19.40 14.25
C TYR A 83 15.97 20.89 14.42
N GLU A 84 16.14 21.42 15.62
CA GLU A 84 16.27 22.86 15.80
C GLU A 84 17.72 23.22 15.48
N GLN A 85 17.93 23.90 14.36
CA GLN A 85 19.25 24.44 14.02
C GLN A 85 19.57 25.56 15.02
N ALA A 86 20.40 25.27 16.02
CA ALA A 86 20.95 26.32 16.86
C ALA A 86 21.80 27.26 16.00
N SER A 87 21.58 28.57 16.15
CA SER A 87 22.38 29.59 15.47
C SER A 87 23.83 29.51 15.96
N LEU A 88 24.77 29.19 15.05
CA LEU A 88 26.19 29.07 15.36
C LEU A 88 26.85 30.43 15.71
N PHE A 89 26.12 31.54 15.55
CA PHE A 89 26.65 32.90 15.65
C PHE A 89 26.15 33.68 16.87
N GLU A 90 25.49 33.03 17.84
CA GLU A 90 24.98 33.70 19.06
C GLU A 90 25.83 33.40 20.33
N ILE A 91 27.17 33.35 20.19
CA ILE A 91 28.11 33.32 21.32
C ILE A 91 29.08 34.49 21.20
#